data_AF-A0A6C0BUG8-F1
#
_entry.id   AF-A0A6C0BUG8-F1
#
_cell.length_a   1.000
_cell.length_b   1.000
_cell.length_c   1.000
_cell.angle_alpha   90.00
_cell.angle_beta   90.00
_cell.angle_gamma   90.00
#
_symmetry.space_group_name_H-M   'P 1'
#
loop_
_entity.id
_entity.type
_entity.pdbx_description
1 polymer ?
#
loop_
_entity_poly.entity_id
_entity_poly.type
_entity_poly.pdbx_seq_one_letter_code
_entity_poly.pdbx_strand_id
1 'polypeptide(L)'
;MFHKENLKLNINKLPIIIQKKIYILVWRNFWRNYVPLTAKVPSWYHRKIKIEKIIFQSKLNNIHFLHLPFNTLPENKKWIMGCQCNFCLYYSNENENEKIGHYVKQFCDPSYFQSIMPKSTQSDCNKQYYSDGNIIKFGYDPFCGSYYENDISFALRTNLLQLSFN
;
A
#
# COMPACT_ATOMS: atom_id res chain seq x y z
N MET A 1 -39.61 14.12 -25.12
CA MET A 1 -39.79 12.69 -24.75
C MET A 1 -38.56 11.91 -25.20
N PHE A 2 -37.86 11.25 -24.29
CA PHE A 2 -36.73 10.37 -24.61
C PHE A 2 -37.29 9.04 -25.13
N HIS A 3 -36.99 8.69 -26.39
CA HIS A 3 -37.42 7.41 -26.95
C HIS A 3 -36.39 6.35 -26.57
N LYS A 4 -36.76 5.40 -25.71
CA LYS A 4 -35.86 4.34 -25.20
C LYS A 4 -35.14 3.56 -26.31
N GLU A 5 -35.75 3.48 -27.49
CA GLU A 5 -35.30 2.65 -28.60
C GLU A 5 -34.30 3.34 -29.54
N ASN A 6 -34.09 4.66 -29.43
CA ASN A 6 -33.23 5.37 -30.37
C ASN A 6 -32.26 6.34 -29.68
N LEU A 7 -31.20 5.77 -29.12
CA LEU A 7 -30.16 6.46 -28.35
C LEU A 7 -29.51 7.62 -29.13
N LYS A 8 -29.29 7.43 -30.43
CA LYS A 8 -28.66 8.43 -31.31
C LYS A 8 -29.52 9.69 -31.44
N LEU A 9 -30.83 9.52 -31.65
CA LEU A 9 -31.77 10.64 -31.71
C LEU A 9 -31.86 11.41 -30.38
N ASN A 10 -31.79 10.69 -29.26
CA ASN A 10 -31.82 11.31 -27.94
C ASN A 10 -30.55 12.12 -27.65
N ILE A 11 -29.38 11.61 -28.02
CA ILE A 11 -28.11 12.32 -27.84
C ILE A 11 -28.06 13.58 -28.70
N ASN A 12 -28.53 13.50 -29.95
CA ASN A 12 -28.55 14.65 -30.87
C ASN A 12 -29.46 15.81 -30.39
N LYS A 13 -30.47 15.52 -29.56
CA LYS A 13 -31.35 16.53 -28.95
C LYS A 13 -30.70 17.29 -27.79
N LEU A 14 -29.57 16.81 -27.26
CA LEU A 14 -28.87 17.47 -26.15
C LEU A 14 -28.05 18.67 -26.64
N PRO A 15 -27.72 19.63 -25.77
CA PRO A 15 -26.77 20.70 -26.12
C PRO A 15 -25.41 20.15 -26.53
N ILE A 16 -24.75 20.81 -27.48
CA ILE A 16 -23.48 20.35 -28.09
C ILE A 16 -22.39 20.07 -27.04
N ILE A 17 -22.38 20.83 -25.94
CA ILE A 17 -21.44 20.67 -24.82
C ILE A 17 -21.64 19.32 -24.12
N ILE A 18 -22.90 18.93 -23.89
CA ILE A 18 -23.24 17.67 -23.23
C ILE A 18 -22.92 16.49 -24.16
N GLN A 19 -23.19 16.60 -25.46
CA GLN A 19 -22.82 15.58 -26.43
C GLN A 19 -21.31 15.29 -26.42
N LYS A 20 -20.48 16.36 -26.41
CA LYS A 20 -19.01 16.23 -26.31
C LYS A 20 -18.58 15.55 -25.02
N LYS A 21 -19.18 15.89 -23.88
CA LYS A 21 -18.89 15.24 -22.59
C LYS A 21 -19.25 13.75 -22.59
N ILE A 22 -20.42 13.39 -23.13
CA ILE A 22 -20.83 11.99 -23.28
C ILE A 22 -19.85 11.23 -24.16
N TYR A 23 -19.45 11.80 -25.30
CA TYR A 23 -18.45 11.20 -26.19
C TYR A 23 -17.13 10.93 -25.44
N ILE A 24 -16.59 11.93 -24.74
CA ILE A 24 -15.35 11.78 -23.95
C ILE A 24 -15.50 10.69 -22.88
N LEU A 25 -16.61 10.68 -22.14
CA LEU A 25 -16.85 9.68 -21.09
C LEU A 25 -16.93 8.26 -21.65
N VAL A 26 -17.67 8.07 -22.73
CA VAL A 26 -17.83 6.76 -23.39
C VAL A 26 -16.48 6.25 -23.89
N TRP A 27 -15.69 7.08 -24.58
CA TRP A 27 -14.38 6.67 -25.07
C TRP A 27 -13.39 6.41 -23.95
N ARG A 28 -13.36 7.24 -22.88
CA ARG A 28 -12.54 6.95 -21.70
C ARG A 28 -12.90 5.61 -21.06
N ASN A 29 -14.19 5.28 -21.01
CA ASN A 29 -14.65 4.01 -20.43
C ASN A 29 -14.33 2.82 -21.34
N PHE A 30 -14.49 2.99 -22.66
CA PHE A 30 -14.08 2.00 -23.66
C PHE A 30 -12.59 1.69 -23.53
N TRP A 31 -11.72 2.70 -23.56
CA TRP A 31 -10.26 2.50 -23.49
C TRP A 31 -9.75 1.95 -22.16
N ARG A 32 -10.51 2.10 -21.06
CA ARG A 32 -10.19 1.43 -19.78
C ARG A 32 -10.37 -0.08 -19.85
N ASN A 33 -11.36 -0.53 -20.62
CA ASN A 33 -11.75 -1.94 -20.69
C ASN A 33 -11.22 -2.64 -21.96
N TYR A 34 -10.88 -1.86 -22.98
CA TYR A 34 -10.37 -2.37 -24.25
C TYR A 34 -8.86 -2.58 -24.18
N VAL A 35 -8.47 -3.85 -24.16
CA VAL A 35 -7.08 -4.28 -24.37
C VAL A 35 -7.00 -4.80 -25.81
N PRO A 36 -6.24 -4.15 -26.71
CA PRO A 36 -6.08 -4.65 -28.09
C PRO A 36 -5.59 -6.09 -28.10
N LEU A 37 -6.11 -6.93 -29.00
CA LEU A 37 -5.61 -8.32 -29.16
C LEU A 37 -4.14 -8.38 -29.59
N THR A 38 -3.64 -7.30 -30.20
CA THR A 38 -2.24 -7.11 -30.60
C THR A 38 -1.39 -6.44 -29.52
N ALA A 39 -1.96 -6.14 -28.34
CA ALA A 39 -1.25 -5.47 -27.28
C ALA A 39 -0.07 -6.34 -26.82
N LYS A 40 1.14 -5.83 -27.05
CA LYS A 40 2.34 -6.44 -26.49
C LYS A 40 2.40 -6.14 -25.01
N VAL A 41 2.82 -7.13 -24.23
CA VAL A 41 3.12 -6.94 -22.82
C VAL A 41 4.22 -5.87 -22.70
N PRO A 42 4.01 -4.80 -21.91
CA PRO A 42 5.04 -3.80 -21.70
C PRO A 42 6.31 -4.43 -21.11
N SER A 43 7.49 -3.97 -21.54
CA SER A 43 8.78 -4.51 -21.08
C SER A 43 8.96 -4.47 -19.55
N TRP A 44 8.34 -3.50 -18.89
CA TRP A 44 8.38 -3.34 -17.43
C TRP A 44 7.39 -4.25 -16.68
N TYR A 45 6.44 -4.90 -17.36
CA TYR A 45 5.36 -5.66 -16.71
C TYR A 45 5.88 -6.82 -15.86
N HIS A 46 6.83 -7.60 -16.39
CA HIS A 46 7.44 -8.70 -15.65
C HIS A 46 8.17 -8.21 -14.39
N ARG A 47 8.88 -7.08 -14.49
CA ARG A 47 9.52 -6.43 -13.33
C ARG A 47 8.48 -5.98 -12.31
N LYS A 48 7.37 -5.39 -12.76
CA LYS A 48 6.26 -4.97 -11.89
C LYS A 48 5.70 -6.16 -11.11
N ILE A 49 5.35 -7.26 -11.78
CA ILE A 49 4.84 -8.48 -11.11
C ILE A 49 5.84 -8.97 -10.05
N LYS A 50 7.13 -9.01 -10.38
CA LYS A 50 8.18 -9.44 -9.44
C LYS A 50 8.22 -8.52 -8.21
N ILE A 51 8.16 -7.22 -8.41
CA ILE A 51 8.16 -6.22 -7.32
C ILE A 51 6.90 -6.38 -6.46
N GLU A 52 5.72 -6.50 -7.07
CA GLU A 52 4.45 -6.70 -6.34
C GLU A 52 4.47 -7.97 -5.50
N LYS A 53 5.02 -9.07 -6.05
CA LYS A 53 5.20 -10.32 -5.30
C LYS A 53 6.15 -10.15 -4.12
N ILE A 54 7.28 -9.45 -4.30
CA ILE A 54 8.22 -9.16 -3.20
C ILE A 54 7.54 -8.33 -2.12
N ILE A 55 6.87 -7.24 -2.50
CA ILE A 55 6.15 -6.37 -1.57
C ILE A 55 5.12 -7.19 -0.78
N PHE A 56 4.32 -8.01 -1.45
CA PHE A 56 3.32 -8.87 -0.82
C PHE A 56 3.95 -9.84 0.20
N GLN A 57 5.00 -10.55 -0.19
CA GLN A 57 5.70 -11.49 0.69
C GLN A 57 6.36 -10.78 1.88
N SER A 58 6.89 -9.59 1.67
CA SER A 58 7.47 -8.79 2.74
C SER A 58 6.44 -8.34 3.78
N LYS A 59 5.18 -8.12 3.39
CA LYS A 59 4.10 -7.91 4.36
C LYS A 59 3.90 -9.15 5.23
N LEU A 60 3.76 -10.32 4.60
CA LEU A 60 3.51 -11.58 5.31
C LEU A 60 4.67 -11.95 6.24
N ASN A 61 5.89 -11.64 5.84
CA ASN A 61 7.10 -11.95 6.59
C ASN A 61 7.54 -10.82 7.54
N ASN A 62 6.74 -9.77 7.73
CA ASN A 62 7.06 -8.65 8.63
C ASN A 62 8.44 -8.01 8.31
N ILE A 63 8.70 -7.75 7.03
CA ILE A 63 9.93 -7.11 6.54
C ILE A 63 9.63 -5.65 6.21
N HIS A 64 10.31 -4.73 6.89
CA HIS A 64 10.17 -3.29 6.71
C HIS A 64 10.46 -2.87 5.26
N PHE A 65 9.71 -1.89 4.72
CA PHE A 65 9.80 -1.45 3.33
C PHE A 65 11.21 -0.98 2.96
N LEU A 66 11.89 -0.23 3.83
CA LEU A 66 13.28 0.21 3.57
C LEU A 66 14.27 -0.95 3.41
N HIS A 67 14.00 -2.12 3.99
CA HIS A 67 14.90 -3.26 3.86
C HIS A 67 14.68 -4.10 2.60
N LEU A 68 13.71 -3.73 1.77
CA LEU A 68 13.53 -4.34 0.45
C LEU A 68 14.74 -4.07 -0.46
N PRO A 69 15.08 -5.02 -1.36
CA PRO A 69 16.32 -4.98 -2.13
C PRO A 69 16.43 -3.80 -3.10
N PHE A 70 15.33 -3.09 -3.36
CA PHE A 70 15.26 -1.96 -4.29
C PHE A 70 15.11 -0.59 -3.58
N ASN A 71 15.05 -0.56 -2.25
CA ASN A 71 14.80 0.67 -1.49
C ASN A 71 16.02 1.21 -0.73
N THR A 72 16.94 0.34 -0.30
CA THR A 72 18.13 0.77 0.46
C THR A 72 19.32 -0.09 0.10
N LEU A 73 20.44 0.56 -0.22
CA LEU A 73 21.72 -0.09 -0.47
C LEU A 73 22.18 -0.86 0.78
N PRO A 74 22.84 -2.02 0.64
CA PRO A 74 23.27 -2.85 1.78
C PRO A 74 24.02 -2.07 2.86
N GLU A 75 24.88 -1.14 2.46
CA GLU A 75 25.74 -0.34 3.34
C GLU A 75 24.95 0.69 4.16
N ASN A 76 23.78 1.11 3.64
CA ASN A 76 22.92 2.11 4.26
C ASN A 76 21.80 1.48 5.11
N LYS A 77 21.76 0.15 5.23
CA LYS A 77 20.76 -0.53 6.05
C LYS A 77 21.03 -0.27 7.53
N LYS A 78 20.02 0.21 8.23
CA LYS A 78 20.01 0.35 9.69
C LYS A 78 19.08 -0.67 10.31
N TRP A 79 19.36 -1.11 11.53
CA TRP A 79 18.46 -2.01 12.24
C TRP A 79 17.11 -1.31 12.47
N ILE A 80 16.02 -2.06 12.36
CA ILE A 80 14.67 -1.55 12.57
C ILE A 80 13.98 -2.49 13.55
N MET A 81 13.54 -1.95 14.68
CA MET A 81 12.82 -2.70 15.71
C MET A 81 11.63 -3.44 15.11
N GLY A 82 11.48 -4.72 15.42
CA GLY A 82 10.36 -5.56 14.92
C GLY A 82 10.53 -6.14 13.51
N CYS A 83 11.42 -5.62 12.68
CA CYS A 83 11.65 -6.14 11.32
C CYS A 83 12.27 -7.55 11.35
N GLN A 84 11.66 -8.50 10.64
CA GLN A 84 12.08 -9.92 10.59
C GLN A 84 12.95 -10.26 9.38
N CYS A 85 13.57 -9.27 8.75
CA CYS A 85 14.48 -9.53 7.63
C CYS A 85 15.82 -10.11 8.13
N ASN A 86 16.52 -10.86 7.27
CA ASN A 86 17.82 -11.44 7.61
C ASN A 86 18.83 -10.40 8.13
N PHE A 87 18.77 -9.16 7.62
CA PHE A 87 19.63 -8.09 8.10
C PHE A 87 19.36 -7.75 9.57
N CYS A 88 18.11 -7.55 9.96
CA CYS A 88 17.77 -7.22 11.34
C CYS A 88 17.96 -8.37 12.33
N LEU A 89 17.80 -9.60 11.85
CA LEU A 89 17.96 -10.81 12.66
C LEU A 89 19.44 -11.16 12.89
N TYR A 90 20.28 -11.06 11.85
CA TYR A 90 21.62 -11.66 11.87
C TYR A 90 22.78 -10.72 11.55
N TYR A 91 22.56 -9.64 10.79
CA TYR A 91 23.66 -8.83 10.23
C TYR A 91 23.72 -7.40 10.76
N SER A 92 22.76 -6.96 11.56
CA SER A 92 22.79 -5.62 12.12
C SER A 92 23.96 -5.48 13.08
N ASN A 93 24.78 -4.44 12.90
CA ASN A 93 25.87 -4.11 13.81
C ASN A 93 25.40 -3.45 15.12
N GLU A 94 24.09 -3.24 15.31
CA GLU A 94 23.60 -2.61 16.52
C GLU A 94 23.80 -3.47 17.76
N ASN A 95 24.20 -2.79 18.83
CA ASN A 95 24.49 -3.39 20.11
C ASN A 95 23.23 -4.05 20.68
N GLU A 96 23.36 -5.27 21.18
CA GLU A 96 22.25 -6.02 21.78
C GLU A 96 21.62 -5.26 22.95
N ASN A 97 22.42 -4.54 23.74
CA ASN A 97 21.92 -3.70 24.83
C ASN A 97 21.06 -2.53 24.32
N GLU A 98 21.39 -1.96 23.17
CA GLU A 98 20.58 -0.90 22.55
C GLU A 98 19.25 -1.45 22.05
N LYS A 99 19.27 -2.64 21.43
CA LYS A 99 18.05 -3.34 21.01
C LYS A 99 17.13 -3.61 22.22
N ILE A 100 17.68 -4.16 23.30
CA ILE A 100 16.94 -4.38 24.56
C ILE A 100 16.38 -3.06 25.09
N GLY A 101 17.19 -1.99 25.10
CA GLY A 101 16.75 -0.66 25.53
C GLY A 101 15.55 -0.14 24.73
N HIS A 102 15.50 -0.37 23.42
CA HIS A 102 14.34 -0.02 22.60
C HIS A 102 13.09 -0.84 22.97
N TYR A 103 13.23 -2.14 23.25
CA TYR A 103 12.11 -2.97 23.69
C TYR A 103 11.58 -2.57 25.08
N VAL A 104 12.47 -2.24 26.02
CA VAL A 104 12.07 -1.73 27.35
C VAL A 104 11.31 -0.42 27.21
N LYS A 105 11.78 0.51 26.36
CA LYS A 105 11.07 1.77 26.09
C LYS A 105 9.69 1.51 25.48
N GLN A 106 9.57 0.57 24.54
CA GLN A 106 8.28 0.17 23.97
C GLN A 106 7.33 -0.42 25.01
N PHE A 107 7.86 -1.20 25.96
CA PHE A 107 7.07 -1.77 27.05
C PHE A 107 6.54 -0.67 27.98
N CYS A 108 7.36 0.33 28.29
CA CYS A 108 6.96 1.46 29.13
C CYS A 108 6.02 2.45 28.43
N ASP A 109 6.19 2.64 27.12
CA ASP A 109 5.38 3.55 26.31
C ASP A 109 4.89 2.84 25.03
N PRO A 110 3.60 2.45 24.98
CA PRO A 110 3.02 1.80 23.80
C PRO A 110 3.15 2.61 22.50
N SER A 111 3.30 3.94 22.59
CA SER A 111 3.44 4.83 21.43
C SER A 111 4.88 4.97 20.92
N TYR A 112 5.87 4.47 21.68
CA TYR A 112 7.29 4.65 21.40
C TYR A 112 7.68 4.16 20.00
N PHE A 113 7.27 2.95 19.62
CA PHE A 113 7.51 2.37 18.30
C PHE A 113 7.08 3.32 17.19
N GLN A 114 5.89 3.90 17.28
CA GLN A 114 5.36 4.82 16.27
C GLN A 114 6.17 6.11 16.18
N SER A 115 6.78 6.54 17.29
CA SER A 115 7.61 7.75 17.33
C SER A 115 8.96 7.57 16.61
N ILE A 116 9.51 6.36 16.64
CA ILE A 116 10.86 6.08 16.11
C ILE A 116 10.87 5.36 14.76
N MET A 117 9.75 4.74 14.36
CA MET A 117 9.71 3.99 13.10
C MET A 117 9.91 4.91 11.89
N PRO A 118 10.86 4.56 10.98
CA PRO A 118 11.05 5.31 9.75
C PRO A 118 9.78 5.27 8.89
N LYS A 119 9.10 6.40 8.77
CA LYS A 119 7.91 6.56 7.94
C LYS A 119 8.24 7.30 6.65
N SER A 120 7.70 6.80 5.53
CA SER A 120 7.62 7.62 4.31
C SER A 120 6.52 8.67 4.51
N THR A 121 6.69 9.91 4.07
CA THR A 121 5.60 10.91 4.08
C THR A 121 4.75 10.87 2.81
N GLN A 122 5.15 10.07 1.81
CA GLN A 122 4.60 10.13 0.45
C GLN A 122 4.09 8.78 -0.09
N SER A 123 4.30 7.66 0.62
CA SER A 123 3.88 6.36 0.10
C SER A 123 2.40 6.08 0.41
N ASP A 124 1.73 5.46 -0.56
CA ASP A 124 0.40 4.84 -0.43
C ASP A 124 0.31 3.80 0.70
N CYS A 125 1.43 3.42 1.29
CA CYS A 125 1.47 2.51 2.42
C CYS A 125 1.16 3.22 3.75
N ASN A 126 1.23 4.55 3.81
CA ASN A 126 0.80 5.35 4.98
C ASN A 126 -0.66 5.81 4.86
N LYS A 127 -1.51 5.06 4.15
CA LYS A 127 -2.92 5.43 3.97
C LYS A 127 -3.63 5.46 5.32
N GLN A 128 -4.40 6.53 5.54
CA GLN A 128 -5.26 6.65 6.71
C GLN A 128 -6.49 5.75 6.51
N TYR A 129 -6.77 4.91 7.50
CA TYR A 129 -7.95 4.05 7.50
C TYR A 129 -9.06 4.70 8.33
N TYR A 130 -10.30 4.56 7.85
CA TYR A 130 -11.48 5.10 8.50
C TYR A 130 -12.42 3.95 8.84
N SER A 131 -12.96 3.94 10.05
CA SER A 131 -14.12 3.10 10.43
C SER A 131 -15.09 3.98 11.19
N ASP A 132 -16.38 3.90 10.85
CA ASP A 132 -17.47 4.61 11.51
C ASP A 132 -17.21 6.13 11.69
N GLY A 133 -16.65 6.77 10.67
CA GLY A 133 -16.38 8.22 10.67
C GLY A 133 -15.22 8.68 11.57
N ASN A 134 -14.60 7.76 12.32
CA ASN A 134 -13.41 8.05 13.11
C ASN A 134 -12.15 7.75 12.29
N ILE A 135 -11.16 8.66 12.37
CA ILE A 135 -9.81 8.38 11.86
C ILE A 135 -9.24 7.28 12.75
N ILE A 136 -9.19 6.06 12.24
CA ILE A 136 -8.36 5.04 12.83
C ILE A 136 -6.94 5.37 12.37
N LYS A 137 -6.26 6.24 13.13
CA LYS A 137 -4.96 6.78 12.76
C LYS A 137 -3.95 5.63 12.72
N PHE A 138 -3.59 5.20 11.52
CA PHE A 138 -2.46 4.31 11.32
C PHE A 138 -1.55 4.90 10.24
N GLY A 139 -0.69 5.85 10.62
CA GLY A 139 0.52 6.17 9.86
C GLY A 139 1.54 5.04 10.06
N TYR A 140 1.37 3.94 9.33
CA TYR A 140 2.18 2.74 9.50
C TYR A 140 2.88 2.43 8.17
N ASP A 141 4.17 2.08 8.23
CA ASP A 141 4.69 1.13 7.26
C ASP A 141 3.98 -0.20 7.57
N PRO A 142 3.02 -0.68 6.75
CA PRO A 142 2.14 -1.80 7.09
C PRO A 142 2.88 -3.15 7.21
N PHE A 143 4.21 -3.13 7.10
CA PHE A 143 5.07 -4.29 7.04
C PHE A 143 6.03 -4.40 8.23
N CYS A 144 5.95 -3.49 9.20
CA CYS A 144 6.65 -3.63 10.48
C CYS A 144 5.65 -3.70 11.65
N GLY A 145 5.37 -4.92 12.10
CA GLY A 145 4.87 -5.20 13.44
C GLY A 145 6.03 -5.11 14.42
N SER A 146 5.80 -4.46 15.57
CA SER A 146 6.73 -4.56 16.70
C SER A 146 6.74 -5.99 17.27
N TYR A 147 7.61 -6.27 18.24
CA TYR A 147 7.55 -7.52 19.02
C TYR A 147 6.17 -7.73 19.68
N TYR A 148 5.42 -6.65 19.91
CA TYR A 148 4.04 -6.64 20.40
C TYR A 148 3.06 -6.34 19.26
N GLU A 149 3.20 -7.02 18.13
CA GLU A 149 2.17 -6.96 17.10
C GLU A 149 0.85 -7.46 17.71
N ASN A 150 -0.14 -6.56 17.82
CA ASN A 150 -1.46 -6.94 18.31
C ASN A 150 -2.25 -7.67 17.22
N ASP A 151 -3.26 -8.43 17.63
CA ASP A 151 -4.07 -9.27 16.73
C ASP A 151 -4.67 -8.47 15.56
N ILE A 152 -5.03 -7.21 15.80
CA ILE A 152 -5.58 -6.31 14.77
C ILE A 152 -4.51 -6.01 13.70
N SER A 153 -3.30 -5.64 14.12
CA SER A 153 -2.19 -5.32 13.22
C SER A 153 -1.75 -6.56 12.43
N PHE A 154 -1.69 -7.71 13.10
CA PHE A 154 -1.45 -9.01 12.45
C PHE A 154 -2.53 -9.32 11.40
N ALA A 155 -3.81 -9.18 11.75
CA ALA A 155 -4.91 -9.49 10.87
C ALA A 155 -5.00 -8.54 9.67
N LEU A 156 -4.66 -7.26 9.84
CA LEU A 156 -4.54 -6.30 8.74
C LEU A 156 -3.37 -6.65 7.80
N ARG A 157 -2.21 -7.03 8.35
CA ARG A 157 -1.02 -7.40 7.58
C ARG A 157 -1.20 -8.69 6.78
N THR A 158 -1.85 -9.69 7.39
CA THR A 158 -2.16 -10.99 6.78
C THR A 158 -3.43 -10.99 5.94
N ASN A 159 -4.15 -9.86 5.90
CA ASN A 159 -5.42 -9.68 5.19
C ASN A 159 -6.52 -10.64 5.71
N LEU A 160 -6.45 -11.06 6.97
CA LEU A 160 -7.47 -11.84 7.68
C LEU A 160 -8.66 -10.97 8.12
N LEU A 161 -8.45 -9.66 8.31
CA LEU A 161 -9.50 -8.68 8.57
C LEU A 161 -9.80 -7.88 7.31
N GLN A 162 -10.96 -8.09 6.69
CA GLN A 162 -11.45 -7.24 5.61
C GLN A 162 -12.15 -6.02 6.21
N LEU A 163 -11.47 -4.88 6.24
CA LEU A 163 -12.13 -3.60 6.57
C LEU A 163 -13.09 -3.24 5.43
N SER A 164 -14.37 -3.06 5.74
CA SER A 164 -15.35 -2.53 4.80
C SER A 164 -15.08 -1.04 4.57
N PHE A 165 -14.92 -0.66 3.31
CA PHE A 165 -14.73 0.74 2.91
C PHE A 165 -16.09 1.39 2.65
N ASN A 166 -16.35 2.52 3.30
CA ASN A 166 -17.41 3.46 2.88
C ASN A 166 -16.83 4.51 1.93
#